data_AF-A0A351FFY7-F1
#
_entry.id   AF-A0A351FFY7-F1
#
_cell.length_a   1.000
_cell.length_b   1.000
_cell.length_c   1.000
_cell.angle_alpha   90.00
_cell.angle_beta   90.00
_cell.angle_gamma   90.00
#
_symmetry.space_group_name_H-M   'P 1'
#
loop_
_entity.id
_entity.type
_entity.pdbx_description
1 polymer ?
#
loop_
_entity_poly.entity_id
_entity_poly.type
_entity_poly.pdbx_seq_one_letter_code
_entity_poly.pdbx_strand_id
1 'polypeptide(L)'
;MLETMSILTREAPAPDELATTVAQIVNGFVFNFESPSAIVARSMYYLAQGMPLDWLERYWAGVQTVTPESIRSVFAEHLHPNKMTILIVGDPNRIGLDQLEAFGPLTTIEVR
;
A
#
# COMPACT_ATOMS: atom_id res chain seq x y z
N MET A 1 9.92 -0.88 -11.56
CA MET A 1 9.05 -0.35 -10.48
C MET A 1 8.22 0.83 -10.96
N LEU A 2 8.78 1.95 -11.40
CA LEU A 2 7.99 3.10 -11.90
C LEU A 2 7.06 2.73 -13.08
N GLU A 3 7.55 1.91 -14.00
CA GLU A 3 6.73 1.35 -15.08
C GLU A 3 5.53 0.55 -14.54
N THR A 4 5.78 -0.40 -13.64
CA THR A 4 4.74 -1.18 -12.96
C THR A 4 3.71 -0.26 -12.28
N MET A 5 4.18 0.76 -11.55
CA MET A 5 3.30 1.74 -10.91
C MET A 5 2.45 2.49 -11.92
N SER A 6 2.99 2.79 -13.10
CA SER A 6 2.21 3.41 -14.16
C SER A 6 1.25 2.45 -14.85
N ILE A 7 1.50 1.14 -14.86
CA ILE A 7 0.55 0.14 -15.37
C ILE A 7 -0.65 0.04 -14.43
N LEU A 8 -0.42 0.03 -13.12
CA LEU A 8 -1.47 -0.04 -12.09
C LEU A 8 -2.50 1.11 -12.18
N THR A 9 -2.13 2.27 -12.72
CA THR A 9 -3.06 3.39 -12.92
C THR A 9 -3.94 3.26 -14.17
N ARG A 10 -3.62 2.32 -15.07
CA ARG A 10 -4.28 2.18 -16.38
C ARG A 10 -5.00 0.84 -16.52
N GLU A 11 -4.46 -0.19 -15.91
CA GLU A 11 -4.92 -1.57 -16.05
C GLU A 11 -5.44 -2.09 -14.71
N ALA A 12 -6.58 -2.77 -14.76
CA ALA A 12 -7.11 -3.47 -13.60
C ALA A 12 -6.32 -4.76 -13.36
N PRO A 13 -6.12 -5.18 -12.10
CA PRO A 13 -5.49 -6.46 -11.81
C PRO A 13 -6.33 -7.62 -12.36
N ALA A 14 -5.69 -8.77 -12.53
CA ALA A 14 -6.41 -9.95 -12.97
C ALA A 14 -7.41 -10.41 -11.89
N PRO A 15 -8.62 -10.89 -12.25
CA PRO A 15 -9.63 -11.28 -11.26
C PRO A 15 -9.18 -12.39 -10.29
N ASP A 16 -8.31 -13.29 -10.73
CA ASP A 16 -7.71 -14.38 -9.95
C ASP A 16 -6.66 -13.88 -8.94
N GLU A 17 -5.86 -12.88 -9.33
CA GLU A 17 -4.95 -12.16 -8.41
C GLU A 17 -5.74 -11.49 -7.28
N LEU A 18 -6.85 -10.81 -7.63
CA LEU A 18 -7.73 -10.19 -6.64
C LEU A 18 -8.37 -11.25 -5.72
N ALA A 19 -8.94 -12.31 -6.28
CA ALA A 19 -9.55 -13.38 -5.50
C ALA A 19 -8.57 -14.01 -4.51
N THR A 20 -7.33 -14.26 -4.95
CA THR A 20 -6.26 -14.78 -4.09
C THR A 20 -5.94 -13.82 -2.95
N THR A 21 -5.82 -12.53 -3.25
CA THR A 21 -5.50 -11.50 -2.26
C THR A 21 -6.63 -11.32 -1.23
N VAL A 22 -7.88 -11.28 -1.68
CA VAL A 22 -9.05 -11.22 -0.77
C VAL A 22 -9.08 -12.44 0.14
N ALA A 23 -8.87 -13.64 -0.40
CA ALA A 23 -8.82 -14.87 0.40
C ALA A 23 -7.70 -14.82 1.45
N GLN A 24 -6.51 -14.33 1.10
CA GLN A 24 -5.40 -14.16 2.04
C GLN A 24 -5.74 -13.19 3.18
N ILE A 25 -6.34 -12.03 2.87
CA ILE A 25 -6.73 -11.04 3.88
C ILE A 25 -7.80 -11.62 4.81
N VAL A 26 -8.83 -12.26 4.25
CA VAL A 26 -9.94 -12.83 5.02
C VAL A 26 -9.47 -13.99 5.89
N ASN A 27 -8.67 -14.91 5.35
CA ASN A 27 -8.18 -16.07 6.10
C ASN A 27 -7.14 -15.68 7.16
N GLY A 28 -6.31 -14.68 6.89
CA GLY A 28 -5.35 -14.15 7.85
C GLY A 28 -6.00 -13.35 8.98
N PHE A 29 -7.26 -12.96 8.83
CA PHE A 29 -7.93 -12.06 9.76
C PHE A 29 -8.08 -12.66 11.17
N VAL A 30 -8.31 -13.97 11.26
CA VAL A 30 -8.50 -14.70 12.53
C VAL A 30 -7.30 -14.56 13.48
N PHE A 31 -6.08 -14.45 12.93
CA PHE A 31 -4.84 -14.31 13.71
C PHE A 31 -4.74 -12.97 14.44
N ASN A 32 -5.58 -11.98 14.09
CA ASN A 32 -5.63 -10.71 14.83
C ASN A 32 -6.34 -10.84 16.20
N PHE A 33 -6.98 -11.97 16.50
CA PHE A 33 -7.83 -12.16 17.68
C PHE A 33 -7.43 -13.39 18.52
N GLU A 34 -6.15 -13.78 18.47
CA GLU A 34 -5.64 -15.00 19.13
C GLU A 34 -5.68 -14.98 20.66
N SER A 35 -5.75 -13.80 21.29
CA SER A 35 -5.77 -13.67 22.75
C SER A 35 -6.67 -12.53 23.23
N PRO A 36 -7.26 -12.63 24.45
CA PRO A 36 -8.08 -11.55 25.01
C PRO A 36 -7.36 -10.20 25.07
N SER A 37 -6.07 -10.19 25.38
CA SER A 37 -5.27 -8.95 25.41
C SER A 37 -5.11 -8.32 24.03
N ALA A 38 -4.90 -9.12 22.98
CA ALA A 38 -4.83 -8.62 21.60
C ALA A 38 -6.17 -8.00 21.16
N ILE A 39 -7.30 -8.65 21.50
CA ILE A 39 -8.65 -8.15 21.20
C ILE A 39 -8.86 -6.78 21.86
N VAL A 40 -8.56 -6.66 23.16
CA VAL A 40 -8.72 -5.40 23.91
C VAL A 40 -7.79 -4.31 23.35
N ALA A 41 -6.51 -4.61 23.13
CA ALA A 41 -5.55 -3.63 22.62
C ALA A 41 -5.98 -3.06 21.27
N ARG A 42 -6.46 -3.91 20.36
CA ARG A 42 -6.96 -3.49 19.05
C ARG A 42 -8.25 -2.69 19.14
N SER A 43 -9.19 -3.10 19.99
CA SER A 43 -10.43 -2.35 20.22
C SER A 43 -10.15 -0.95 20.76
N MET A 44 -9.22 -0.85 21.74
CA MET A 44 -8.78 0.44 22.28
C MET A 44 -8.07 1.31 21.24
N TYR A 45 -7.27 0.70 20.36
CA TYR A 45 -6.65 1.42 19.24
C TYR A 45 -7.71 2.05 18.33
N TYR A 46 -8.73 1.29 17.91
CA TYR A 46 -9.80 1.82 17.05
C TYR A 46 -10.59 2.94 17.73
N LEU A 47 -10.93 2.78 19.01
CA LEU A 47 -11.59 3.81 19.81
C LEU A 47 -10.75 5.09 19.90
N ALA A 48 -9.44 4.96 20.15
CA ALA A 48 -8.53 6.09 20.25
C ALA A 48 -8.36 6.84 18.92
N GLN A 49 -8.50 6.13 17.78
CA GLN A 49 -8.52 6.73 16.44
C GLN A 49 -9.90 7.31 16.05
N GLY A 50 -10.91 7.23 16.94
CA GLY A 50 -12.26 7.72 16.66
C GLY A 50 -13.02 6.88 15.63
N MET A 51 -12.63 5.62 15.43
CA MET A 51 -13.29 4.74 14.48
C MET A 51 -14.67 4.29 15.01
N PRO A 52 -15.63 3.99 14.11
CA PRO A 52 -16.91 3.40 14.50
C PRO A 52 -16.76 2.09 15.27
N LEU A 53 -17.70 1.79 16.17
CA LEU A 53 -17.69 0.53 16.94
C LEU A 53 -17.84 -0.71 16.04
N ASP A 54 -18.51 -0.55 14.90
CA ASP A 54 -18.72 -1.58 13.87
C ASP A 54 -17.63 -1.55 12.77
N TRP A 55 -16.48 -0.90 13.05
CA TRP A 55 -15.39 -0.74 12.08
C TRP A 55 -14.88 -2.07 11.53
N LEU A 56 -14.79 -3.10 12.38
CA LEU A 56 -14.27 -4.41 11.96
C LEU A 56 -15.19 -5.10 10.96
N GLU A 57 -16.49 -5.05 11.21
CA GLU A 57 -17.52 -5.58 10.33
C GLU A 57 -17.51 -4.84 8.98
N ARG A 58 -17.41 -3.50 9.01
CA ARG A 58 -17.30 -2.67 7.81
C ARG A 58 -16.04 -2.98 7.01
N TYR A 59 -14.90 -3.15 7.67
CA TYR A 59 -13.63 -3.48 7.03
C TYR A 59 -13.73 -4.82 6.30
N TRP A 60 -14.26 -5.85 6.98
CA TRP A 60 -14.39 -7.19 6.40
C TRP A 60 -15.34 -7.22 5.20
N ALA A 61 -16.52 -6.60 5.34
CA ALA A 61 -17.47 -6.46 4.23
C ALA A 61 -16.87 -5.65 3.07
N GLY A 62 -16.17 -4.55 3.37
CA GLY A 62 -15.52 -3.71 2.39
C GLY A 62 -14.51 -4.49 1.54
N VAL A 63 -13.59 -5.22 2.18
CA VAL A 63 -12.57 -6.04 1.49
C VAL A 63 -13.18 -7.05 0.53
N GLN A 64 -14.29 -7.70 0.90
CA GLN A 64 -14.94 -8.71 0.04
C GLN A 64 -15.64 -8.12 -1.18
N THR A 65 -15.99 -6.85 -1.13
CA THR A 65 -16.72 -6.15 -2.21
C THR A 65 -15.81 -5.40 -3.18
N VAL A 66 -14.49 -5.42 -2.95
CA VAL A 66 -13.51 -4.80 -3.84
C VAL A 66 -13.56 -5.45 -5.22
N THR A 67 -13.52 -4.63 -6.26
CA THR A 67 -13.46 -5.07 -7.67
C THR A 67 -12.15 -4.65 -8.33
N PRO A 68 -11.70 -5.33 -9.41
CA PRO A 68 -10.51 -4.93 -10.14
C PRO A 68 -10.56 -3.46 -10.63
N GLU A 69 -11.73 -3.02 -11.10
CA GLU A 69 -11.95 -1.66 -11.58
C GLU A 69 -11.88 -0.63 -10.45
N SER A 70 -12.37 -0.96 -9.25
CA SER A 70 -12.25 -0.09 -8.08
C SER A 70 -10.78 0.12 -7.69
N ILE A 71 -9.97 -0.94 -7.75
CA ILE A 71 -8.52 -0.89 -7.50
C ILE A 71 -7.83 0.02 -8.51
N ARG A 72 -8.07 -0.20 -9.81
CA ARG A 72 -7.51 0.64 -10.88
C ARG A 72 -7.90 2.11 -10.69
N SER A 73 -9.15 2.38 -10.33
CA SER A 73 -9.66 3.74 -10.17
C SER A 73 -8.98 4.46 -9.00
N VAL A 74 -8.80 3.77 -7.87
CA VAL A 74 -8.03 4.26 -6.71
C VAL A 74 -6.57 4.52 -7.08
N PHE A 75 -5.93 3.62 -7.83
CA PHE A 75 -4.58 3.85 -8.33
C PHE A 75 -4.50 5.06 -9.26
N ALA A 76 -5.44 5.21 -10.20
CA ALA A 76 -5.48 6.37 -11.09
C ALA A 76 -5.65 7.70 -10.33
N GLU A 77 -6.42 7.69 -9.24
CA GLU A 77 -6.68 8.89 -8.42
C GLU A 77 -5.49 9.27 -7.53
N HIS A 78 -4.85 8.30 -6.88
CA HIS A 78 -3.88 8.59 -5.81
C HIS A 78 -2.43 8.28 -6.15
N LEU A 79 -2.18 7.41 -7.14
CA LEU A 79 -0.82 7.06 -7.54
C LEU A 79 -0.36 7.98 -8.67
N HIS A 80 0.59 8.85 -8.34
CA HIS A 80 1.19 9.79 -9.28
C HIS A 80 2.69 9.52 -9.43
N PRO A 81 3.10 8.60 -10.32
CA PRO A 81 4.51 8.23 -10.49
C PRO A 81 5.44 9.43 -10.77
N ASN A 82 4.91 10.45 -11.45
CA ASN A 82 5.63 11.69 -11.78
C ASN A 82 5.79 12.68 -10.61
N LYS A 83 5.12 12.45 -9.47
CA LYS A 83 5.22 13.28 -8.25
C LYS A 83 5.90 12.55 -7.10
N MET A 84 6.52 11.40 -7.37
CA MET A 84 7.19 10.61 -6.34
C MET A 84 8.51 11.22 -5.90
N THR A 85 8.79 11.12 -4.61
CA THR A 85 10.14 11.33 -4.08
C THR A 85 10.87 10.00 -4.05
N ILE A 86 12.05 9.93 -4.66
CA ILE A 86 12.86 8.72 -4.74
C ILE A 86 14.10 8.93 -3.88
N LEU A 87 14.27 8.12 -2.84
CA LEU A 87 15.45 8.10 -1.98
C LEU A 87 16.33 6.90 -2.38
N ILE A 88 17.59 7.19 -2.69
CA ILE A 88 18.59 6.17 -2.99
C ILE A 88 19.68 6.28 -1.94
N VAL A 89 20.06 5.14 -1.34
CA VAL A 89 21.08 5.06 -0.30
C VAL A 89 22.22 4.18 -0.80
N GLY A 90 23.43 4.73 -0.83
CA GLY A 90 24.65 3.98 -1.11
C GLY A 90 25.80 4.90 -1.53
N ASP A 91 26.89 4.31 -2.04
CA ASP A 91 28.10 5.03 -2.44
C ASP A 91 27.91 5.77 -3.77
N PRO A 92 27.98 7.12 -3.80
CA PRO A 92 27.80 7.92 -5.02
C PRO A 92 28.74 7.52 -6.16
N ASN A 93 29.95 7.05 -5.85
CA ASN A 93 30.94 6.65 -6.85
C ASN A 93 30.61 5.31 -7.52
N ARG A 94 29.70 4.53 -6.94
CA ARG A 94 29.34 3.19 -7.42
C ARG A 94 27.95 3.14 -8.06
N ILE A 95 27.08 4.08 -7.72
CA ILE A 95 25.68 4.10 -8.17
C ILE A 95 25.55 4.67 -9.59
N GLY A 96 26.50 5.50 -10.04
CA GLY A 96 26.43 6.13 -11.37
C GLY A 96 25.35 7.22 -11.40
N LEU A 97 25.64 8.36 -10.77
CA LEU A 97 24.69 9.46 -10.55
C LEU A 97 24.04 9.97 -11.84
N ASP A 98 24.76 9.97 -12.97
CA ASP A 98 24.26 10.44 -14.26
C ASP A 98 23.01 9.66 -14.73
N GLN A 99 22.91 8.38 -14.38
CA GLN A 99 21.75 7.56 -14.73
C GLN A 99 20.50 7.94 -13.92
N LEU A 100 20.68 8.64 -12.80
CA LEU A 100 19.58 9.01 -11.90
C LEU A 100 18.85 10.27 -12.34
N GLU A 101 19.46 11.09 -13.21
CA GLU A 101 18.82 12.26 -13.79
C GLU A 101 17.54 11.91 -14.55
N ALA A 102 17.44 10.69 -15.09
CA ALA A 102 16.25 10.15 -15.73
C ALA A 102 15.03 10.08 -14.78
N PHE A 103 15.25 10.08 -13.46
CA PHE A 103 14.19 10.03 -12.45
C PHE A 103 13.78 11.40 -11.92
N GLY A 104 14.46 12.47 -12.34
CA GLY A 104 14.17 13.85 -11.93
C GLY A 104 15.37 14.56 -11.29
N PRO A 105 15.15 15.75 -10.71
CA PRO A 105 16.21 16.54 -10.09
C PRO A 105 16.90 15.78 -8.96
N LEU A 106 18.23 15.64 -9.05
CA LEU A 106 19.02 14.95 -8.04
C LEU A 106 19.43 15.92 -6.92
N THR A 107 19.17 15.53 -5.67
CA THR A 107 19.69 16.21 -4.47
C THR A 107 20.51 15.22 -3.67
N THR A 108 21.82 15.45 -3.58
CA THR A 108 22.73 14.63 -2.78
C THR A 108 22.75 15.13 -1.34
N ILE A 109 22.49 14.23 -0.38
CA ILE A 109 22.55 14.52 1.05
C ILE A 109 23.69 13.68 1.65
N GLU A 110 24.72 14.36 2.13
CA GLU A 110 25.79 13.71 2.90
C GLU A 110 25.31 13.49 4.34
N VAL A 111 25.31 12.23 4.78
CA VAL A 111 25.01 11.87 6.16
C VAL A 111 26.30 12.05 6.96
N ARG A 112 26.31 13.05 7.85
CA ARG A 112 27.42 13.33 8.77
C ARG A 112 27.42 12.40 9.96
#